data_AF-A0A7S0U2J1-F1
#
_entry.id   AF-A0A7S0U2J1-F1
#
_cell.length_a   1.000
_cell.length_b   1.000
_cell.length_c   1.000
_cell.angle_alpha   90.00
_cell.angle_beta   90.00
_cell.angle_gamma   90.00
#
_symmetry.space_group_name_H-M   'P 1'
#
loop_
_entity.id
_entity.type
_entity.pdbx_description
1 polymer ?
#
loop_
_entity_poly.entity_id
_entity_poly.type
_entity_poly.pdbx_seq_one_letter_code
_entity_poly.pdbx_strand_id
1 'polypeptide(L)'
;MLAWFSSALASPPPTISRISPRLLEVCCEVGGGNVAEAQQWLADRYKGRFMVWNLIADISETSFDNQVQYTKYDPRETPKLEDLLRLCYSMRSWLDCDEDNVAAVVTDGSPLLLSWSVLLLGSFLVYTSNGDVTIPSVFGTIHNARRVAS
;
A
#
# COMPACT_ATOMS: atom_id res chain seq x y z
N MET A 1 -8.51 -13.46 48.90
CA MET A 1 -7.58 -12.51 48.27
C MET A 1 -7.70 -12.73 46.77
N LEU A 2 -8.55 -11.95 46.10
CA LEU A 2 -8.92 -12.16 44.70
C LEU A 2 -7.83 -11.56 43.81
N ALA A 3 -7.12 -12.40 43.04
CA ALA A 3 -6.23 -11.95 41.99
C ALA A 3 -7.07 -11.38 40.85
N TRP A 4 -7.23 -10.05 40.83
CA TRP A 4 -7.76 -9.34 39.67
C TRP A 4 -6.77 -9.47 38.52
N PHE A 5 -7.24 -10.01 37.41
CA PHE A 5 -6.54 -10.06 36.14
C PHE A 5 -6.11 -8.65 35.74
N SER A 6 -4.81 -8.37 35.80
CA SER A 6 -4.22 -7.30 35.00
C SER A 6 -4.13 -7.82 33.57
N SER A 7 -5.26 -7.83 32.85
CA SER A 7 -5.18 -7.79 31.39
C SER A 7 -4.66 -6.40 31.06
N ALA A 8 -3.36 -6.28 30.90
CA ALA A 8 -2.82 -5.24 30.02
C ALA A 8 -3.63 -5.37 28.73
N LEU A 9 -4.44 -4.36 28.40
CA LEU A 9 -5.18 -4.34 27.14
C LEU A 9 -4.14 -4.36 26.02
N ALA A 10 -3.79 -5.56 25.56
CA ALA A 10 -3.04 -5.72 24.33
C ALA A 10 -3.85 -5.03 23.24
N SER A 11 -3.20 -4.17 22.46
CA SER A 11 -3.79 -3.61 21.25
C SER A 11 -4.38 -4.76 20.44
N PRO A 12 -5.59 -4.62 19.87
CA PRO A 12 -6.13 -5.66 19.01
C PRO A 12 -5.16 -5.93 17.85
N PRO A 13 -5.06 -7.19 17.40
CA PRO A 13 -4.16 -7.56 16.30
C PRO A 13 -4.55 -6.81 15.03
N PRO A 14 -3.60 -6.59 14.09
CA PRO A 14 -3.92 -5.95 12.82
C PRO A 14 -4.88 -6.83 12.04
N THR A 15 -5.85 -6.21 11.36
CA THR A 15 -6.76 -6.94 10.48
C THR A 15 -6.13 -7.01 9.09
N ILE A 16 -5.93 -8.23 8.59
CA ILE A 16 -5.31 -8.47 7.28
C ILE A 16 -6.31 -9.14 6.35
N SER A 17 -6.72 -8.41 5.33
CA SER A 17 -7.66 -8.86 4.31
C SER A 17 -6.91 -9.19 3.02
N ARG A 18 -7.10 -10.41 2.51
CA ARG A 18 -6.52 -10.81 1.21
C ARG A 18 -7.49 -10.47 0.10
N ILE A 19 -7.13 -9.50 -0.74
CA ILE A 19 -7.95 -9.03 -1.87
C ILE A 19 -7.70 -9.89 -3.10
N SER A 20 -6.44 -10.27 -3.33
CA SER A 20 -6.04 -11.24 -4.35
C SER A 20 -4.82 -12.05 -3.84
N PRO A 21 -4.33 -13.08 -4.56
CA PRO A 21 -3.16 -13.84 -4.12
C PRO A 21 -1.94 -12.98 -3.79
N ARG A 22 -1.78 -11.84 -4.49
CA ARG A 22 -0.62 -10.94 -4.40
C ARG A 22 -0.96 -9.53 -3.92
N LEU A 23 -2.19 -9.31 -3.45
CA LEU A 23 -2.69 -8.01 -3.02
C LEU A 23 -3.40 -8.11 -1.67
N LEU A 24 -2.94 -7.32 -0.70
CA LEU A 24 -3.44 -7.29 0.67
C LEU A 24 -3.92 -5.89 1.04
N GLU A 25 -4.94 -5.86 1.89
CA GLU A 25 -5.29 -4.71 2.70
C GLU A 25 -4.93 -5.02 4.16
N VAL A 26 -4.21 -4.10 4.80
CA VAL A 26 -3.76 -4.23 6.18
C VAL A 26 -4.30 -3.05 6.96
N CYS A 27 -5.23 -3.33 7.87
CA CYS A 27 -5.83 -2.33 8.74
C CYS A 27 -5.14 -2.37 10.11
N CYS A 28 -4.43 -1.28 10.42
CA CYS A 28 -3.84 -1.01 11.73
C CYS A 28 -4.76 -0.03 12.49
N GLU A 29 -4.63 0.10 13.81
CA GLU A 29 -5.38 1.14 14.54
C GLU A 29 -4.52 2.41 14.69
N VAL A 30 -5.11 3.60 14.51
CA VAL A 30 -4.40 4.87 14.80
C VAL A 30 -4.06 4.92 16.28
N GLY A 31 -2.77 5.02 16.61
CA GLY A 31 -2.28 5.04 17.99
C GLY A 31 -2.24 3.68 18.69
N GLY A 32 -2.74 2.63 18.04
CA GLY A 32 -2.65 1.24 18.50
C GLY A 32 -1.35 0.61 17.99
N GLY A 33 -0.52 0.10 18.90
CA GLY A 33 0.83 -0.42 18.63
C GLY A 33 0.90 -1.69 17.74
N ASN A 34 -0.10 -1.97 16.92
CA ASN A 34 -0.18 -3.17 16.09
C ASN A 34 0.49 -3.05 14.71
N VAL A 35 1.04 -1.87 14.36
CA VAL A 35 1.90 -1.69 13.17
C VAL A 35 3.12 -2.60 13.24
N ALA A 36 3.74 -2.74 14.42
CA ALA A 36 4.89 -3.62 14.62
C ALA A 36 4.52 -5.10 14.41
N GLU A 37 3.33 -5.50 14.84
CA GLU A 37 2.81 -6.85 14.62
C GLU A 37 2.52 -7.10 13.13
N ALA A 38 1.94 -6.11 12.43
CA ALA A 38 1.73 -6.18 10.99
C ALA A 38 3.05 -6.29 10.21
N GLN A 39 4.06 -5.52 10.62
CA GLN A 39 5.41 -5.60 10.06
C GLN A 39 6.01 -7.00 10.28
N GLN A 40 5.97 -7.50 11.52
CA GLN A 40 6.50 -8.83 11.84
C GLN A 40 5.78 -9.92 11.02
N TRP A 41 4.46 -9.85 10.91
CA TRP A 41 3.68 -10.81 10.14
C TRP A 41 4.05 -10.80 8.65
N LEU A 42 4.22 -9.62 8.05
CA LEU A 42 4.65 -9.49 6.65
C LEU A 42 6.08 -10.02 6.44
N ALA A 43 6.99 -9.68 7.36
CA ALA A 43 8.38 -10.13 7.32
C ALA A 43 8.48 -11.66 7.41
N ASP A 44 7.78 -12.27 8.36
CA ASP A 44 7.78 -13.72 8.56
C ASP A 44 7.15 -14.46 7.38
N ARG A 45 6.06 -13.92 6.83
CA ARG A 45 5.28 -14.61 5.79
C ARG A 45 5.89 -14.48 4.39
N TYR A 46 6.40 -13.29 4.05
CA TYR A 46 6.86 -12.97 2.69
C TYR A 46 8.37 -12.77 2.60
N LYS A 47 9.11 -12.72 3.72
CA LYS A 47 10.58 -12.74 3.75
C LYS A 47 11.22 -11.69 2.83
N GLY A 48 10.72 -10.45 2.89
CA GLY A 48 11.19 -9.34 2.05
C GLY A 48 10.60 -9.29 0.63
N ARG A 49 9.60 -10.13 0.30
CA ARG A 49 8.85 -10.07 -0.97
C ARG A 49 7.54 -9.31 -0.81
N PHE A 50 7.57 -8.19 -0.09
CA PHE A 50 6.39 -7.35 0.09
C PHE A 50 6.74 -5.87 -0.03
N MET A 51 5.79 -5.03 -0.47
CA MET A 51 5.92 -3.58 -0.45
C MET A 51 4.64 -2.98 0.10
N VAL A 52 4.79 -1.95 0.92
CA VAL A 52 3.68 -1.29 1.61
C VAL A 52 3.37 0.05 0.95
N TRP A 53 2.14 0.22 0.47
CA TRP A 53 1.60 1.53 0.12
C TRP A 53 0.84 2.06 1.32
N ASN A 54 1.46 3.00 2.02
CA ASN A 54 0.95 3.53 3.26
C ASN A 54 -0.01 4.71 3.02
N LEU A 55 -1.23 4.60 3.54
CA LEU A 55 -2.22 5.68 3.54
C LEU A 55 -2.32 6.41 4.89
N ILE A 56 -1.65 5.92 5.93
CA ILE A 56 -1.66 6.50 7.28
C ILE A 56 -0.57 7.57 7.40
N ALA A 57 -0.89 8.75 7.93
CA ALA A 57 0.08 9.84 8.03
C ALA A 57 1.29 9.52 8.94
N ASP A 58 1.08 8.72 9.98
CA ASP A 58 2.01 8.55 11.12
C ASP A 58 2.96 7.35 11.00
N ILE A 59 3.02 6.67 9.86
CA ILE A 59 3.99 5.59 9.61
C ILE A 59 5.25 6.16 8.97
N SER A 60 6.40 5.86 9.58
CA SER A 60 7.72 6.27 9.10
C SER A 60 8.13 5.49 7.84
N GLU A 61 8.97 6.11 6.99
CA GLU A 61 9.62 5.45 5.87
C GLU A 61 10.53 4.30 6.31
N THR A 62 11.02 4.33 7.57
CA THR A 62 11.84 3.27 8.16
C THR A 62 11.02 2.09 8.71
N SER A 63 9.69 2.21 8.74
CA SER A 63 8.81 1.10 9.11
C SER A 63 8.84 0.03 8.00
N PHE A 64 8.37 -1.18 8.31
CA PHE A 64 8.29 -2.28 7.34
C PHE A 64 9.61 -2.59 6.62
N ASP A 65 10.73 -2.57 7.33
CA ASP A 65 12.08 -2.84 6.81
C ASP A 65 12.48 -1.94 5.62
N ASN A 66 12.06 -0.68 5.63
CA ASN A 66 12.22 0.30 4.54
C ASN A 66 11.48 -0.06 3.24
N GLN A 67 10.47 -0.94 3.32
CA GLN A 67 9.62 -1.31 2.19
C GLN A 67 8.29 -0.55 2.23
N VAL A 68 8.36 0.76 2.45
CA VAL A 68 7.21 1.67 2.48
C VAL A 68 7.31 2.66 1.31
N GLN A 69 6.33 2.62 0.42
CA GLN A 69 6.06 3.70 -0.51
C GLN A 69 5.20 4.76 0.18
N TYR A 70 5.86 5.85 0.56
CA TYR A 70 5.21 6.96 1.20
C TYR A 70 4.55 7.86 0.17
N THR A 71 3.23 8.05 0.29
CA THR A 71 2.53 9.01 -0.55
C THR A 71 1.63 9.89 0.31
N LYS A 72 1.92 11.19 0.37
CA LYS A 72 1.10 12.15 1.10
C LYS A 72 -0.15 12.44 0.30
N TYR A 73 -1.29 11.95 0.78
CA TYR A 73 -2.59 12.34 0.27
C TYR A 73 -3.45 12.85 1.43
N ASP A 74 -4.24 13.90 1.17
CA ASP A 74 -5.32 14.26 2.08
C ASP A 74 -6.49 13.30 1.82
N PRO A 75 -6.84 12.42 2.77
CA PRO A 75 -7.92 11.47 2.56
C PRO A 75 -9.30 12.12 2.47
N ARG A 76 -9.42 13.42 2.78
CA ARG A 76 -10.65 14.21 2.60
C ARG A 76 -10.83 14.70 1.17
N GLU A 77 -9.75 14.77 0.40
CA GLU A 77 -9.81 15.16 -0.99
C GLU A 77 -10.08 13.95 -1.87
N THR A 78 -10.69 14.18 -3.04
CA THR A 78 -10.79 13.12 -4.05
C THR A 78 -9.44 12.99 -4.75
N PRO A 79 -8.86 11.78 -4.86
CA PRO A 79 -7.60 11.63 -5.58
C PRO A 79 -7.75 12.11 -7.02
N LYS A 80 -6.72 12.77 -7.53
CA LYS A 80 -6.63 13.00 -8.96
C LYS A 80 -6.44 11.66 -9.66
N LEU A 81 -7.06 11.52 -10.83
CA LEU A 81 -6.91 10.31 -11.64
C LEU A 81 -5.43 10.00 -11.93
N GLU A 82 -4.62 11.03 -12.19
CA GLU A 82 -3.19 10.88 -12.42
C GLU A 82 -2.47 10.23 -11.22
N ASP A 83 -2.83 10.61 -9.99
CA ASP A 83 -2.22 10.06 -8.78
C ASP A 83 -2.62 8.59 -8.58
N LEU A 84 -3.89 8.24 -8.82
CA LEU A 84 -4.34 6.84 -8.80
C LEU A 84 -3.60 6.00 -9.85
N LEU A 85 -3.43 6.51 -11.07
CA LEU A 85 -2.71 5.80 -12.12
C LEU A 85 -1.23 5.61 -11.78
N ARG A 86 -0.59 6.62 -11.18
CA ARG A 86 0.81 6.51 -10.70
C ARG A 86 0.94 5.45 -9.62
N LEU A 87 0.01 5.39 -8.66
CA LEU A 87 0.00 4.35 -7.63
C LEU A 87 -0.21 2.97 -8.24
N CYS A 88 -1.17 2.83 -9.15
CA CYS A 88 -1.42 1.57 -9.83
C CYS A 88 -0.20 1.10 -10.63
N TYR A 89 0.48 2.01 -11.32
CA TYR A 89 1.73 1.72 -12.03
C TYR A 89 2.84 1.30 -11.07
N SER A 90 3.02 2.01 -9.95
CA SER A 90 4.03 1.68 -8.93
C SER A 90 3.79 0.28 -8.34
N MET A 91 2.55 -0.04 -7.97
CA MET A 91 2.17 -1.37 -7.48
C MET A 91 2.43 -2.45 -8.52
N ARG A 92 2.03 -2.21 -9.77
CA ARG A 92 2.27 -3.16 -10.87
C ARG A 92 3.76 -3.37 -11.09
N SER A 93 4.55 -2.31 -11.14
CA SER A 93 5.99 -2.40 -11.32
C SER A 93 6.66 -3.26 -10.25
N TRP A 94 6.23 -3.16 -8.99
CA TRP A 94 6.73 -4.03 -7.93
C TRP A 94 6.32 -5.50 -8.12
N LEU A 95 5.06 -5.75 -8.46
CA LEU A 95 4.55 -7.10 -8.69
C LEU A 95 5.13 -7.75 -9.95
N ASP A 96 5.52 -6.97 -10.96
CA ASP A 96 6.13 -7.49 -12.19
C ASP A 96 7.62 -7.84 -11.99
N CYS A 97 8.28 -7.37 -10.92
CA CYS A 97 9.69 -7.67 -10.65
C CYS A 97 9.93 -9.13 -10.21
N ASP A 98 8.99 -9.76 -9.53
CA ASP A 98 9.09 -11.15 -9.03
C ASP A 98 7.66 -11.70 -8.86
N GLU A 99 7.40 -12.94 -9.28
CA GLU A 99 6.07 -13.57 -9.20
C GLU A 99 5.58 -13.80 -7.76
N ASP A 100 6.51 -13.91 -6.80
CA ASP A 100 6.21 -14.09 -5.38
C ASP A 100 6.04 -12.75 -4.64
N ASN A 101 6.26 -11.61 -5.30
CA ASN A 101 6.07 -10.30 -4.66
C ASN A 101 4.60 -10.07 -4.31
N VAL A 102 4.39 -9.40 -3.17
CA VAL A 102 3.07 -9.01 -2.66
C VAL A 102 3.02 -7.50 -2.46
N ALA A 103 1.87 -6.90 -2.78
CA ALA A 103 1.57 -5.51 -2.47
C ALA A 103 0.61 -5.45 -1.28
N ALA A 104 0.92 -4.63 -0.28
CA ALA A 104 0.07 -4.39 0.88
C ALA A 104 -0.31 -2.91 0.96
N VAL A 105 -1.62 -2.62 1.03
CA VAL A 105 -2.12 -1.26 1.28
C VAL A 105 -2.42 -1.15 2.77
N VAL A 106 -1.78 -0.21 3.45
CA VAL A 106 -1.95 -0.01 4.90
C VAL A 106 -2.90 1.16 5.17
N THR A 107 -3.91 0.90 5.99
CA THR A 107 -4.97 1.84 6.40
C THR A 107 -5.16 1.80 7.91
N ASP A 108 -5.79 2.83 8.47
CA ASP A 108 -6.03 2.94 9.90
C ASP A 108 -7.45 2.54 10.35
N GLY A 109 -8.25 2.03 9.40
CA GLY A 109 -9.65 1.66 9.63
C GLY A 109 -10.61 2.84 9.69
N SER A 110 -10.13 4.07 9.58
CA SER A 110 -11.01 5.23 9.46
C SER A 110 -11.84 5.14 8.17
N PRO A 111 -13.11 5.56 8.18
CA PRO A 111 -13.97 5.47 7.00
C PRO A 111 -13.39 6.15 5.74
N LEU A 112 -12.62 7.23 5.94
CA LEU A 112 -11.96 7.94 4.85
C LEU A 112 -10.84 7.10 4.23
N LEU A 113 -9.94 6.55 5.06
CA LEU A 113 -8.82 5.74 4.55
C LEU A 113 -9.27 4.38 4.02
N LEU A 114 -10.35 3.81 4.56
CA LEU A 114 -10.99 2.63 3.98
C LEU A 114 -11.63 2.93 2.60
N SER A 115 -12.23 4.10 2.43
CA SER A 115 -12.77 4.49 1.12
C SER A 115 -11.65 4.66 0.09
N TRP A 116 -10.53 5.24 0.52
CA TRP A 116 -9.32 5.36 -0.31
C TRP A 116 -8.65 4.02 -0.63
N SER A 117 -8.54 3.12 0.34
CA SER A 117 -7.98 1.78 0.11
C SER A 117 -8.83 1.02 -0.92
N VAL A 118 -10.16 1.02 -0.76
CA VAL A 118 -11.09 0.38 -1.70
C VAL A 118 -10.97 1.00 -3.09
N LEU A 119 -10.88 2.33 -3.19
CA LEU A 119 -10.74 3.02 -4.47
C LEU A 119 -9.42 2.65 -5.16
N LEU A 120 -8.30 2.65 -4.43
CA LEU A 120 -6.99 2.27 -4.97
C LEU A 120 -6.95 0.80 -5.38
N LEU A 121 -7.37 -0.11 -4.50
CA LEU A 121 -7.38 -1.55 -4.74
C LEU A 121 -8.31 -1.90 -5.92
N GLY A 122 -9.50 -1.32 -5.95
CA GLY A 122 -10.44 -1.48 -7.06
C GLY A 122 -9.89 -0.94 -8.37
N SER A 123 -9.29 0.26 -8.36
CA SER A 123 -8.63 0.84 -9.53
C SER A 123 -7.49 -0.04 -10.03
N PHE A 124 -6.70 -0.61 -9.12
CA PHE A 124 -5.59 -1.50 -9.45
C PHE A 124 -6.07 -2.81 -10.10
N LEU A 125 -7.15 -3.40 -9.58
CA LEU A 125 -7.74 -4.59 -10.18
C LEU A 125 -8.27 -4.32 -11.59
N VAL A 126 -8.93 -3.18 -11.81
CA VAL A 126 -9.39 -2.77 -13.16
C VAL A 126 -8.20 -2.46 -14.09
N TYR A 127 -7.16 -1.82 -13.55
CA TYR A 127 -5.94 -1.49 -14.28
C TYR A 127 -5.19 -2.74 -14.74
N THR A 128 -5.20 -3.81 -13.94
CA THR A 128 -4.52 -5.07 -14.26
C THR A 128 -5.38 -6.05 -15.05
N SER A 129 -6.72 -6.00 -14.91
CA SER A 129 -7.63 -6.86 -15.67
C SER A 129 -7.66 -6.52 -17.17
N ASN A 130 -7.43 -5.26 -17.51
CA ASN A 130 -7.38 -4.80 -18.89
C ASN A 130 -5.94 -4.85 -19.40
N GLY A 131 -5.46 -6.05 -19.74
CA GLY A 131 -4.10 -6.34 -20.23
C GLY A 131 -3.63 -5.59 -21.50
N ASP A 132 -4.36 -4.58 -21.98
CA ASP A 132 -4.12 -3.86 -23.24
C ASP A 132 -4.31 -2.33 -23.16
N VAL A 133 -4.46 -1.73 -21.98
CA VAL A 133 -4.38 -0.26 -21.89
C VAL A 133 -2.91 0.14 -21.85
N THR A 134 -2.32 0.29 -23.04
CA THR A 134 -1.12 1.09 -23.21
C THR A 134 -1.45 2.52 -22.79
N ILE A 135 -1.19 2.87 -21.53
CA ILE A 135 -1.14 4.28 -21.13
C ILE A 135 0.02 4.88 -21.93
N PRO A 136 -0.23 5.81 -22.86
CA PRO A 136 0.85 6.51 -23.53
C PRO A 136 1.71 7.12 -22.44
N SER A 137 3.00 6.84 -22.48
CA SER A 137 3.98 7.35 -21.53
C SER A 137 3.81 8.86 -21.37
N VAL A 138 3.12 9.31 -20.32
CA VAL A 138 2.99 10.72 -19.96
C VAL A 138 4.38 11.30 -19.61
N PHE A 139 5.34 10.41 -19.32
CA PHE A 139 6.74 10.74 -19.02
C PHE A 139 7.72 10.56 -20.21
N GLY A 140 7.23 10.11 -21.38
CA GLY A 140 8.07 9.82 -22.55
C GLY A 140 8.45 11.06 -23.36
N THR A 141 7.80 12.20 -23.13
CA THR A 141 8.01 13.42 -23.91
C THR A 141 9.26 14.22 -23.48
N ILE A 142 9.93 13.86 -22.37
CA ILE A 142 11.10 14.64 -21.88
C ILE A 142 12.46 14.09 -22.37
N HIS A 143 12.55 12.86 -22.89
CA HIS A 143 13.86 12.28 -23.28
C HIS A 143 14.19 12.18 -24.77
N ASN A 144 13.29 12.57 -25.69
CA ASN A 144 13.56 12.49 -27.13
C ASN A 144 13.78 13.81 -27.86
N ALA A 145 13.83 14.95 -27.17
CA ALA A 145 14.10 16.26 -27.79
C ALA A 145 15.61 16.56 -28.05
N ARG A 146 16.53 15.61 -27.82
CA ARG A 146 17.99 15.87 -27.94
C ARG A 146 18.75 15.01 -28.96
N ARG A 147 18.05 14.31 -29.87
CA ARG A 147 18.68 13.51 -30.94
C ARG A 147 18.19 13.81 -32.36
N VAL A 148 17.71 15.03 -32.61
CA VAL A 148 17.50 15.53 -33.99
C VAL A 148 18.15 16.91 -34.10
N ALA A 149 19.47 16.92 -34.02
CA ALA A 149 20.31 18.03 -34.43
C ALA A 149 21.67 17.43 -34.83
N SER A 150 21.67 16.75 -35.98
CA SER A 150 22.85 16.43 -36.78
C SER A 150 22.52 16.75 -38.23
#